data_AF-A0A7L0Q1U4-F1
#
_entry.id   AF-A0A7L0Q1U4-F1
#
_cell.length_a   1.000
_cell.length_b   1.000
_cell.length_c   1.000
_cell.angle_alpha   90.00
_cell.angle_beta   90.00
_cell.angle_gamma   90.00
#
_symmetry.space_group_name_H-M   'P 1'
#
loop_
_entity.id
_entity.type
_entity.pdbx_description
1 polymer ?
#
loop_
_entity_poly.entity_id
_entity_poly.type
_entity_poly.pdbx_seq_one_letter_code
_entity_poly.pdbx_strand_id
1 'polypeptide(L)'
;QCNLTGWWENKLGSRMHVSTVDSQVDFSGEYHTAMSSAQKPIEPSPLVSSQHLDEDGQRTFSFTINWKKFSDATTAFVGQCFMDIGGKETLTTTWLLREAVGSLEEDWKATRVGRNVFTHKHTLKGKILLSLSPSCEDAASPTL
;
A
#
# COMPACT_ATOMS: atom_id res chain seq x y z
N GLN A 1 0.36 19.36 4.33
CA GLN A 1 -0.29 18.47 5.30
C GLN A 1 -0.51 17.13 4.61
N CYS A 2 0.06 16.01 5.10
CA CYS A 2 -0.04 14.73 4.39
C CYS A 2 -1.30 13.90 4.75
N ASN A 3 -2.19 13.63 3.81
CA ASN A 3 -3.40 12.84 4.08
C ASN A 3 -3.18 11.32 3.89
N LEU A 4 -3.32 10.53 4.96
CA LEU A 4 -3.19 9.06 4.89
C LEU A 4 -4.39 8.37 4.22
N THR A 5 -5.55 9.02 4.08
CA THR A 5 -6.77 8.41 3.54
C THR A 5 -6.63 8.04 2.06
N GLY A 6 -7.16 6.87 1.71
CA GLY A 6 -7.25 6.40 0.34
C GLY A 6 -6.40 5.17 0.06
N TRP A 7 -6.13 4.93 -1.23
CA TRP A 7 -5.37 3.79 -1.70
C TRP A 7 -3.89 4.12 -1.84
N TRP A 8 -3.07 3.28 -1.23
CA TRP A 8 -1.62 3.31 -1.30
C TRP A 8 -1.10 2.02 -1.93
N GLU A 9 -0.01 2.13 -2.68
CA GLU A 9 0.64 1.00 -3.34
C GLU A 9 2.15 1.08 -3.15
N ASN A 10 2.79 -0.04 -2.82
CA ASN A 10 4.24 -0.13 -2.74
C ASN A 10 4.84 -0.67 -4.05
N LYS A 11 6.18 -0.61 -4.17
CA LYS A 11 6.91 -1.10 -5.35
C LYS A 11 6.77 -2.61 -5.62
N LEU A 12 6.32 -3.39 -4.64
CA LEU A 12 6.07 -4.82 -4.78
C LEU A 12 4.64 -5.12 -5.27
N GLY A 13 3.79 -4.10 -5.42
CA GLY A 13 2.38 -4.22 -5.79
C GLY A 13 1.43 -4.49 -4.62
N SER A 14 1.94 -4.53 -3.37
CA SER A 14 1.06 -4.60 -2.20
C SER A 14 0.31 -3.29 -2.04
N ARG A 15 -0.97 -3.38 -1.69
CA ARG A 15 -1.88 -2.25 -1.60
C ARG A 15 -2.46 -2.12 -0.20
N MET A 16 -2.67 -0.89 0.22
CA MET A 16 -3.29 -0.56 1.49
C MET A 16 -4.41 0.43 1.23
N HIS A 17 -5.61 0.13 1.68
CA HIS A 17 -6.70 1.09 1.73
C HIS A 17 -6.83 1.61 3.15
N VAL A 18 -6.78 2.93 3.32
CA VAL A 18 -6.94 3.60 4.60
C VAL A 18 -8.28 4.34 4.61
N SER A 19 -9.13 3.98 5.56
CA SER A 19 -10.37 4.69 5.90
C SER A 19 -10.20 5.42 7.23
N THR A 20 -10.65 6.67 7.29
CA THR A 20 -10.75 7.43 8.54
C THR A 20 -11.81 6.82 9.44
N VAL A 21 -11.44 6.52 10.68
CA VAL A 21 -12.39 6.06 11.72
C VAL A 21 -12.71 7.21 12.67
N ASP A 22 -11.71 8.01 13.03
CA ASP A 22 -11.88 9.22 13.82
C ASP A 22 -10.86 10.30 13.39
N SER A 23 -11.23 11.56 13.56
CA SER A 23 -10.59 12.72 12.95
C SER A 23 -9.18 13.03 13.45
N GLN A 24 -8.66 12.35 14.47
CA GLN A 24 -7.43 12.78 15.14
C GLN A 24 -6.38 11.72 15.49
N VAL A 25 -6.72 10.45 15.80
CA VAL A 25 -5.72 9.51 16.38
C VAL A 25 -5.61 8.16 15.68
N ASP A 26 -6.72 7.57 15.24
CA ASP A 26 -6.74 6.20 14.72
C ASP A 26 -7.37 6.13 13.32
N PHE A 27 -6.76 5.35 12.42
CA PHE A 27 -7.36 4.94 11.15
C PHE A 27 -7.52 3.41 11.09
N SER A 28 -8.40 2.94 10.21
CA SER A 28 -8.54 1.52 9.91
C SER A 28 -8.39 1.31 8.42
N GLY A 29 -8.32 0.05 8.02
CA GLY A 29 -8.15 -0.24 6.62
C GLY A 29 -8.07 -1.71 6.30
N GLU A 30 -7.76 -1.95 5.04
CA GLU A 30 -7.50 -3.28 4.52
C GLU A 30 -6.15 -3.28 3.81
N TYR A 31 -5.36 -4.32 4.05
CA TYR A 31 -4.09 -4.54 3.40
C TYR A 31 -4.17 -5.76 2.48
N HIS A 32 -3.71 -5.58 1.24
CA HIS A 32 -3.61 -6.59 0.21
C HIS A 32 -2.12 -6.79 -0.10
N THR A 33 -1.53 -7.86 0.42
CA THR A 33 -0.15 -8.19 0.03
C THR A 33 -0.10 -8.74 -1.39
N ALA A 34 0.93 -8.39 -2.16
CA ALA A 34 1.18 -9.00 -3.46
C ALA A 34 2.00 -10.30 -3.36
N MET A 35 2.65 -10.53 -2.21
CA MET A 35 3.55 -11.65 -1.99
C MET A 35 3.32 -12.26 -0.61
N SER A 36 3.51 -13.58 -0.51
CA SER A 36 3.42 -14.33 0.74
C SER A 36 4.30 -15.57 0.66
N SER A 37 4.93 -15.95 1.77
CA SER A 37 5.59 -17.26 1.91
C SER A 37 4.64 -18.35 2.41
N ALA A 38 3.38 -18.00 2.74
CA ALA A 38 2.38 -18.96 3.17
C ALA A 38 1.94 -19.85 2.00
N GLN A 39 1.68 -21.13 2.29
CA GLN A 39 1.20 -22.11 1.29
C GLN A 39 -0.32 -22.03 1.07
N LYS A 40 -0.96 -20.92 1.47
CA LYS A 40 -2.39 -20.66 1.33
C LYS A 40 -2.62 -19.46 0.41
N PRO A 41 -3.77 -19.38 -0.27
CA PRO A 41 -4.13 -18.22 -1.08
C PRO A 41 -4.03 -16.93 -0.27
N ILE A 42 -3.51 -15.86 -0.88
CA ILE A 42 -3.45 -14.55 -0.24
C ILE A 42 -4.87 -14.00 -0.10
N GLU A 43 -5.19 -13.49 1.09
CA GLU A 43 -6.45 -12.83 1.35
C GLU A 43 -6.25 -11.42 1.92
N PRO A 44 -7.17 -10.48 1.62
CA PRO A 44 -7.14 -9.16 2.26
C PRO A 44 -7.28 -9.27 3.78
N SER A 45 -6.45 -8.50 4.49
CA SER A 45 -6.37 -8.53 5.95
C SER A 45 -6.62 -7.15 6.56
N PRO A 46 -7.46 -7.04 7.61
CA PRO A 46 -7.71 -5.78 8.26
C PRO A 46 -6.44 -5.26 8.93
N LEU A 47 -6.27 -3.94 8.92
CA LEU A 47 -5.22 -3.25 9.67
C LEU A 47 -5.83 -2.34 10.73
N VAL A 48 -5.17 -2.29 11.88
CA VAL A 48 -5.43 -1.34 12.97
C VAL A 48 -4.23 -0.42 13.08
N SER A 49 -4.46 0.87 13.28
CA SER A 49 -3.39 1.86 13.23
C SER A 49 -3.52 2.92 14.30
N SER A 50 -2.44 3.67 14.46
CA SER A 50 -2.40 4.91 15.20
C SER A 50 -1.49 5.90 14.49
N GLN A 51 -1.79 7.19 14.59
CA GLN A 51 -0.98 8.27 14.01
C GLN A 51 -0.72 9.37 15.03
N HIS A 52 0.40 10.07 14.83
CA HIS A 52 0.75 11.28 15.53
C HIS A 52 0.85 12.42 14.52
N LEU A 53 0.28 13.57 14.86
CA LEU A 53 0.37 14.81 14.08
C LEU A 53 1.30 15.76 14.82
N ASP A 54 2.40 16.17 14.18
CA ASP A 54 3.27 17.21 14.73
C ASP A 54 2.78 18.62 14.35
N GLU A 55 3.39 19.65 14.97
CA GLU A 55 3.06 21.06 14.74
C GLU A 55 3.32 21.50 13.29
N ASP A 56 4.26 20.85 12.60
CA ASP A 56 4.63 21.11 11.20
C ASP A 56 3.70 20.40 10.19
N GLY A 57 2.73 19.62 10.67
CA GLY A 57 1.76 18.89 9.86
C GLY A 57 2.33 17.65 9.16
N GLN A 58 3.48 17.14 9.61
CA GLN A 58 3.97 15.80 9.29
C GLN A 58 3.28 14.77 10.18
N ARG A 59 3.17 13.55 9.65
CA ARG A 59 2.49 12.45 10.33
C ARG A 59 3.42 11.27 10.46
N THR A 60 3.79 10.92 11.69
CA THR A 60 4.30 9.58 11.99
C THR A 60 3.10 8.68 12.26
N PHE A 61 3.22 7.41 11.89
CA PHE A 61 2.13 6.47 12.05
C PHE A 61 2.66 5.07 12.24
N SER A 62 1.82 4.21 12.79
CA SER A 62 2.03 2.78 12.85
C SER A 62 0.75 2.04 12.52
N PHE A 63 0.88 0.85 11.96
CA PHE A 63 -0.25 -0.04 11.78
C PHE A 63 0.15 -1.49 11.91
N THR A 64 -0.77 -2.33 12.37
CA THR A 64 -0.58 -3.76 12.54
C THR A 64 -1.57 -4.52 11.67
N ILE A 65 -1.08 -5.57 11.01
CA ILE A 65 -1.87 -6.50 10.21
C ILE A 65 -1.78 -7.87 10.86
N ASN A 66 -2.94 -8.48 11.12
CA ASN A 66 -3.04 -9.86 11.57
C ASN A 66 -3.43 -10.75 10.40
N TRP A 67 -2.54 -11.63 9.95
CA TRP A 67 -2.70 -12.43 8.73
C TRP A 67 -3.60 -13.67 8.89
N LYS A 68 -4.52 -13.67 9.87
CA LYS A 68 -5.26 -14.85 10.36
C LYS A 68 -5.97 -15.67 9.29
N LYS A 69 -6.35 -15.07 8.16
CA LYS A 69 -7.06 -15.76 7.09
C LYS A 69 -6.17 -16.74 6.31
N PHE A 70 -4.87 -16.46 6.18
CA PHE A 70 -3.97 -17.26 5.35
C PHE A 70 -2.58 -17.53 5.95
N SER A 71 -2.22 -16.94 7.10
CA SER A 71 -1.03 -17.34 7.87
C SER A 71 -1.15 -17.00 9.36
N ASP A 72 -0.47 -17.76 10.22
CA ASP A 72 -0.37 -17.50 11.66
C ASP A 72 0.78 -16.51 11.94
N ALA A 73 0.70 -15.33 11.34
CA ALA A 73 1.70 -14.29 11.48
C ALA A 73 1.06 -12.90 11.68
N THR A 74 1.86 -11.98 12.18
CA THR A 74 1.50 -10.57 12.36
C THR A 74 2.59 -9.69 11.78
N THR A 75 2.22 -8.62 11.06
CA THR A 75 3.18 -7.60 10.63
C THR A 75 2.85 -6.26 11.25
N ALA A 76 3.83 -5.63 11.89
CA ALA A 76 3.75 -4.25 12.34
C ALA A 76 4.57 -3.36 11.41
N PHE A 77 3.99 -2.23 11.02
CA PHE A 77 4.62 -1.17 10.26
C PHE A 77 4.75 0.07 11.13
N VAL A 78 5.87 0.78 10.99
CA VAL A 78 6.07 2.13 11.52
C VAL A 78 6.66 2.99 10.42
N GLY A 79 6.22 4.24 10.33
CA GLY A 79 6.72 5.14 9.30
C GLY A 79 6.28 6.57 9.48
N GLN A 80 6.57 7.33 8.44
CA GLN A 80 6.28 8.75 8.33
C GLN A 80 5.78 9.04 6.93
N CYS A 81 4.81 9.95 6.86
CA CYS A 81 4.42 10.53 5.60
C CYS A 81 5.20 11.81 5.30
N PHE A 82 5.75 11.87 4.10
CA PHE A 82 6.43 13.03 3.54
C PHE A 82 5.62 13.60 2.37
N MET A 83 5.70 14.90 2.17
CA MET A 83 5.16 15.59 1.00
C MET A 83 6.30 16.38 0.36
N ASP A 84 6.53 16.20 -0.94
CA ASP A 84 7.56 16.95 -1.65
C ASP A 84 7.08 18.35 -2.08
N ILE A 85 8.00 19.13 -2.67
CA ILE A 85 7.74 20.49 -3.18
C ILE A 85 6.64 20.50 -4.25
N GLY A 86 6.46 19.39 -4.98
CA GLY A 86 5.41 19.21 -5.99
C GLY A 86 4.07 18.76 -5.41
N GLY A 87 3.94 18.63 -4.09
CA GLY A 87 2.73 18.17 -3.41
C GLY A 87 2.52 16.65 -3.48
N LYS A 88 3.52 15.89 -3.92
CA LYS A 88 3.42 14.42 -3.97
C LYS A 88 3.69 13.84 -2.58
N GLU A 89 2.73 13.08 -2.08
CA GLU A 89 2.82 12.41 -0.80
C GLU A 89 3.47 11.02 -0.94
N THR A 90 4.29 10.63 0.04
CA THR A 90 4.98 9.35 0.11
C THR A 90 5.00 8.83 1.55
N LEU A 91 4.62 7.57 1.74
CA LEU A 91 4.78 6.90 3.03
C LEU A 91 6.07 6.10 3.02
N THR A 92 7.01 6.42 3.89
CA THR A 92 8.19 5.58 4.09
C THR A 92 8.04 4.80 5.39
N THR A 93 8.17 3.47 5.31
CA THR A 93 7.92 2.59 6.44
C THR A 93 9.01 1.53 6.60
N THR A 94 9.25 1.14 7.83
CA THR A 94 9.92 -0.10 8.21
C THR A 94 8.87 -1.04 8.79
N TRP A 95 9.03 -2.34 8.56
CA TRP A 95 8.12 -3.34 9.09
C TRP A 95 8.86 -4.50 9.75
N LEU A 96 8.18 -5.11 10.72
CA LEU A 96 8.55 -6.36 11.36
C LEU A 96 7.44 -7.37 11.10
N LEU A 97 7.77 -8.49 10.46
CA LEU A 97 6.90 -9.65 10.31
C LEU A 97 7.29 -10.64 11.40
N ARG A 98 6.32 -11.01 12.24
CA ARG A 98 6.46 -12.02 13.27
C ARG A 98 5.66 -13.27 12.89
N GLU A 99 6.36 -14.37 12.66
CA GLU A 99 5.78 -15.70 12.46
C GLU A 99 5.54 -16.38 13.81
N ALA A 100 4.49 -17.20 13.91
CA ALA A 100 4.36 -18.17 14.98
C ALA A 100 5.38 -19.30 14.81
N VAL A 101 6.02 -19.71 15.90
CA VAL A 101 6.97 -20.84 15.96
C VAL A 101 6.56 -21.83 17.04
N GLY A 102 7.01 -23.08 16.92
CA GLY A 102 6.55 -24.18 17.78
C GLY A 102 7.14 -24.15 19.19
N SER A 103 8.26 -23.46 19.38
CA SER A 103 8.95 -23.39 20.67
C SER A 103 9.81 -22.12 20.82
N LEU A 104 10.29 -21.87 22.04
CA LEU A 104 11.14 -20.71 22.34
C LEU A 104 12.51 -20.82 21.67
N GLU A 105 13.04 -22.03 21.49
CA GLU A 105 14.32 -22.29 20.81
C GLU A 105 14.27 -21.91 19.33
N GLU A 106 13.08 -21.80 18.74
CA GLU A 106 12.86 -21.35 17.37
C GLU A 106 12.63 -19.83 17.25
N ASP A 107 12.53 -19.10 18.37
CA ASP A 107 12.21 -17.66 18.39
C ASP A 107 13.20 -16.82 17.57
N TRP A 108 14.47 -17.20 17.57
CA TRP A 108 15.54 -16.46 16.90
C TRP A 108 15.32 -16.26 15.39
N LYS A 109 14.58 -17.17 14.74
CA LYS A 109 14.26 -17.10 13.29
C LYS A 109 12.89 -16.52 12.99
N ALA A 110 12.09 -16.22 14.01
CA ALA A 110 10.66 -15.92 13.86
C ALA A 110 10.35 -14.49 13.42
N THR A 111 11.33 -13.58 13.44
CA THR A 111 11.14 -12.16 13.10
C THR A 111 11.92 -11.76 11.87
N ARG A 112 11.23 -11.27 10.85
CA ARG A 112 11.83 -10.66 9.65
C ARG A 112 11.63 -9.16 9.67
N VAL A 113 12.57 -8.41 9.10
CA VAL A 113 12.52 -6.95 8.98
C VAL A 113 12.61 -6.54 7.51
N GLY A 114 11.93 -5.46 7.14
CA GLY A 114 12.07 -4.88 5.82
C GLY A 114 11.58 -3.45 5.75
N ARG A 115 11.63 -2.89 4.54
CA ARG A 115 11.23 -1.51 4.25
C ARG A 115 10.22 -1.50 3.11
N ASN A 116 9.20 -0.65 3.22
CA ASN A 116 8.34 -0.33 2.10
C ASN A 116 8.24 1.18 1.91
N VAL A 117 8.03 1.57 0.66
CA VAL A 117 7.70 2.94 0.28
C VAL A 117 6.39 2.86 -0.48
N PHE A 118 5.38 3.58 -0.01
CA PHE A 118 4.07 3.64 -0.63
C PHE A 118 3.83 5.00 -1.25
N THR A 119 3.15 4.99 -2.39
CA THR A 119 2.63 6.18 -3.06
C THR A 119 1.14 6.01 -3.29
N HIS A 120 0.41 7.13 -3.45
CA HIS A 120 -1.00 7.08 -3.82
C HIS A 120 -1.20 6.25 -5.08
N LYS A 121 -2.18 5.34 -5.04
CA LYS A 121 -2.61 4.62 -6.21
C LYS A 121 -3.49 5.55 -7.04
N HIS A 122 -2.97 6.03 -8.15
CA HIS A 122 -3.80 6.78 -9.10
C HIS A 122 -4.87 5.87 -9.69
N THR A 123 -6.11 6.03 -9.25
CA THR A 123 -7.26 5.49 -9.96
C THR A 123 -7.38 6.28 -11.25
N LEU A 124 -7.15 5.66 -12.41
CA LEU A 124 -7.53 6.26 -13.68
C LEU A 124 -9.05 6.45 -13.65
N LYS A 125 -9.52 7.66 -13.33
CA LYS A 125 -10.93 8.01 -13.50
C LYS A 125 -11.24 7.89 -14.99
N GLY A 126 -12.04 6.88 -15.35
CA GLY A 126 -12.71 6.73 -16.63
C GLY A 126 -11.92 7.20 -17.85
N LYS A 127 -10.89 6.45 -18.28
CA LYS A 127 -10.52 6.50 -19.69
C LYS A 127 -11.55 5.68 -20.45
N ILE A 128 -12.56 6.36 -21.00
CA ILE A 128 -13.25 5.85 -22.19
C ILE A 128 -12.14 5.57 -23.20
N LEU A 129 -11.96 4.29 -23.52
CA LEU A 129 -11.13 3.87 -24.63
C LEU A 129 -11.85 4.34 -25.91
N LEU A 130 -11.65 5.59 -26.32
CA LEU A 130 -11.92 5.99 -27.71
C LEU A 130 -10.85 5.33 -28.56
N SER A 131 -11.04 4.04 -28.83
CA SER A 131 -10.27 3.34 -29.84
C SER A 131 -10.69 3.88 -31.21
N LEU A 132 -9.71 4.50 -31.87
CA LEU A 132 -9.53 4.60 -33.31
C LEU A 132 -10.51 5.53 -34.04
N SER A 133 -10.06 6.77 -34.25
CA SER A 133 -10.40 7.54 -35.44
C SER A 133 -10.04 6.75 -36.71
N PRO A 134 -10.86 6.84 -37.78
CA PRO A 134 -10.62 6.12 -39.02
C PRO A 134 -9.35 6.64 -39.70
N SER A 135 -8.56 5.74 -40.28
CA SER A 135 -7.36 6.08 -41.05
C SER A 135 -7.72 7.06 -42.17
N CYS A 136 -7.02 8.19 -42.22
CA CYS A 136 -7.02 9.07 -43.38
C CYS A 136 -6.46 8.31 -44.60
N GLU A 137 -7.29 8.23 -45.63
CA GLU A 137 -7.00 8.33 -47.06
C GLU A 137 -5.59 7.93 -47.55
N ASP A 138 -5.51 6.77 -48.22
CA ASP A 138 -4.59 6.61 -49.35
C ASP A 138 -5.24 7.27 -50.59
N ALA A 139 -4.97 8.55 -50.77
CA ALA A 139 -5.13 9.21 -52.06
C ALA A 139 -3.84 9.04 -52.86
N ALA A 140 -3.79 8.02 -53.72
CA ALA A 140 -2.83 7.95 -54.81
C ALA A 140 -3.39 7.18 -56.01
N SER A 141 -3.99 7.92 -56.93
CA SER A 141 -3.85 7.71 -58.38
C SER A 141 -3.31 9.04 -58.93
N PRO A 142 -2.62 9.11 -60.10
CA PRO A 142 -2.55 8.13 -61.19
C PRO A 142 -1.12 7.92 -61.74
N THR A 143 -0.90 6.96 -62.66
CA THR A 143 -0.27 7.24 -63.98
C THR A 143 -0.30 6.04 -64.94
N LEU A 144 -0.75 6.37 -66.17
CA LEU A 144 -0.54 5.77 -67.51
C LEU A 144 -1.03 4.35 -67.80
#